data_AF-A0AB38D2T6-F1
#
_entry.id   AF-A0AB38D2T6-F1
#
_cell.length_a   1.000
_cell.length_b   1.000
_cell.length_c   1.000
_cell.angle_alpha   90.00
_cell.angle_beta   90.00
_cell.angle_gamma   90.00
#
_symmetry.space_group_name_H-M   'P 1'
#
loop_
_entity.id
_entity.type
_entity.pdbx_description
1 polymer ?
#
loop_
_entity_poly.entity_id
_entity_poly.type
_entity_poly.pdbx_seq_one_letter_code
_entity_poly.pdbx_strand_id
1 'polypeptide(L)'
;MGDLIAELSQHVPEAVLLTDGYEGGFTTLAALTVTEVQRLDRDEDQSDYLGPYETVDEAQRQAALSPDDPEIAIGGIAPPRLVGDPVHAVILRRKGR
;
A
#
# COMPACT_ATOMS: atom_id res chain seq x y z
N MET A 1 13.95 -12.12 4.11
CA MET A 1 12.73 -11.33 4.04
C MET A 1 13.20 -9.89 4.07
N GLY A 2 13.32 -9.27 2.90
CA GLY A 2 13.91 -7.94 2.73
C GLY A 2 14.73 -7.75 1.46
N ASP A 3 15.09 -8.81 0.72
CA ASP A 3 16.20 -8.70 -0.24
C ASP A 3 15.88 -7.79 -1.44
N LEU A 4 14.65 -7.79 -1.95
CA LEU A 4 14.30 -6.96 -3.11
C LEU A 4 13.98 -5.50 -2.73
N ILE A 5 13.21 -5.29 -1.66
CA ILE A 5 12.89 -3.92 -1.19
C ILE A 5 14.17 -3.24 -0.71
N ALA A 6 15.03 -3.94 0.04
CA ALA A 6 16.30 -3.37 0.51
C ALA A 6 17.24 -3.04 -0.66
N GLU A 7 17.34 -3.90 -1.67
CA GLU A 7 18.14 -3.63 -2.86
C GLU A 7 17.60 -2.41 -3.63
N LEU A 8 16.29 -2.39 -3.92
CA LEU A 8 15.69 -1.27 -4.66
C LEU A 8 15.77 0.05 -3.90
N SER A 9 15.62 0.04 -2.57
CA SER A 9 15.74 1.25 -1.74
C SER A 9 17.16 1.83 -1.74
N GLN A 10 18.19 1.01 -2.01
CA GLN A 10 19.57 1.48 -2.16
C GLN A 10 19.80 2.19 -3.50
N HIS A 11 19.11 1.75 -4.56
CA HIS A 11 19.32 2.28 -5.91
C HIS A 11 18.34 3.41 -6.27
N VAL A 12 17.18 3.47 -5.61
CA VAL A 12 16.13 4.48 -5.87
C VAL A 12 15.50 4.94 -4.54
N PRO A 13 16.25 5.66 -3.68
CA PRO A 13 15.83 5.97 -2.31
C PRO A 13 14.58 6.87 -2.21
N GLU A 14 14.28 7.63 -3.27
CA GLU A 14 13.07 8.46 -3.37
C GLU A 14 11.80 7.71 -3.84
N ALA A 15 11.91 6.44 -4.25
CA ALA A 15 10.77 5.69 -4.79
C ALA A 15 9.91 5.05 -3.69
N VAL A 16 8.59 5.20 -3.81
CA VAL A 16 7.62 4.41 -3.03
C VAL A 16 7.50 3.02 -3.67
N LEU A 17 7.95 1.99 -2.95
CA LEU A 17 7.96 0.60 -3.41
C LEU A 17 6.85 -0.21 -2.73
N LEU A 18 5.99 -0.83 -3.54
CA LEU A 18 4.92 -1.72 -3.08
C LEU A 18 5.11 -3.11 -3.71
N THR A 19 5.12 -4.16 -2.89
CA THR A 19 5.26 -5.54 -3.36
C THR A 19 3.97 -6.32 -3.18
N ASP A 20 3.47 -6.90 -4.28
CA ASP A 20 2.42 -7.92 -4.22
C ASP A 20 3.07 -9.30 -4.08
N GLY A 21 3.23 -9.76 -2.84
CA GLY A 21 3.56 -11.16 -2.52
C GLY A 21 4.92 -11.48 -1.89
N TYR A 22 5.07 -12.75 -1.50
CA TYR A 22 6.22 -13.27 -0.73
C TYR A 22 7.54 -13.22 -1.51
N GLU A 23 8.61 -12.77 -0.85
CA GLU A 23 9.92 -12.42 -1.43
C GLU A 23 10.90 -13.61 -1.59
N GLY A 24 10.44 -14.75 -2.13
CA GLY A 24 11.33 -15.88 -2.38
C GLY A 24 12.13 -15.75 -3.68
N GLY A 25 13.42 -15.40 -3.60
CA GLY A 25 14.45 -15.54 -4.64
C GLY A 25 14.41 -14.57 -5.85
N PHE A 26 15.48 -14.55 -6.64
CA PHE A 26 15.53 -13.82 -7.92
C PHE A 26 14.44 -14.32 -8.86
N THR A 27 13.69 -13.41 -9.47
CA THR A 27 12.47 -13.72 -10.23
C THR A 27 12.33 -12.79 -11.43
N THR A 28 11.70 -13.25 -12.50
CA THR A 28 11.41 -12.38 -13.65
C THR A 28 10.19 -11.52 -13.34
N LEU A 29 10.27 -10.22 -13.62
CA LEU A 29 9.11 -9.34 -13.58
C LEU A 29 8.21 -9.63 -14.78
N ALA A 30 6.92 -9.82 -14.52
CA ALA A 30 5.90 -9.93 -15.57
C ALA A 30 5.44 -8.55 -16.05
N ALA A 31 5.34 -7.59 -15.13
CA ALA A 31 4.94 -6.22 -15.44
C ALA A 31 5.54 -5.24 -14.45
N LEU A 32 5.74 -4.01 -14.92
CA LEU A 32 6.02 -2.82 -14.13
C LEU A 32 4.93 -1.82 -14.49
N THR A 33 4.22 -1.32 -13.48
CA THR A 33 3.20 -0.29 -13.65
C THR A 33 3.49 0.87 -12.72
N VAL A 34 3.27 2.09 -13.20
CA VAL A 34 3.26 3.29 -12.37
C VAL A 34 1.81 3.63 -12.08
N THR A 35 1.47 3.86 -10.82
CA THR A 35 0.10 4.13 -10.38
C THR A 35 0.11 5.18 -9.30
N GLU A 36 -0.83 6.12 -9.36
CA GLU A 36 -1.03 7.07 -8.27
C GLU A 36 -1.59 6.36 -7.05
N VAL A 37 -0.96 6.61 -5.91
CA VAL A 37 -1.36 6.10 -4.61
C VAL A 37 -1.49 7.25 -3.63
N GLN A 38 -2.35 7.05 -2.65
CA GLN A 38 -2.61 8.00 -1.58
C GLN A 38 -2.15 7.39 -0.26
N ARG A 39 -1.40 8.17 0.51
CA ARG A 39 -1.02 7.80 1.87
C ARG A 39 -2.23 7.96 2.80
N LEU A 40 -2.41 6.98 3.67
CA LEU A 40 -3.42 6.95 4.71
C LEU A 40 -2.76 6.95 6.09
N ASP A 41 -3.34 7.71 7.00
CA ASP A 41 -3.07 7.66 8.45
C ASP A 41 -4.11 6.76 9.09
N ARG A 42 -3.66 5.62 9.62
CA ARG A 42 -4.48 4.56 10.23
C ARG A 42 -4.18 4.48 11.71
N ASP A 43 -5.17 4.09 12.51
CA ASP A 43 -4.93 3.73 13.90
C ASP A 43 -3.98 2.53 13.98
N GLU A 44 -3.14 2.50 15.02
CA GLU A 44 -2.10 1.46 15.21
C GLU A 44 -2.68 0.04 15.31
N ASP A 45 -3.94 -0.09 15.72
CA ASP A 45 -4.66 -1.35 15.85
C ASP A 45 -5.10 -1.94 14.47
N GLN A 46 -4.93 -1.20 13.37
CA GLN A 46 -5.23 -1.65 12.00
C GLN A 46 -4.11 -2.53 11.40
N SER A 47 -3.64 -3.52 12.17
CA SER A 47 -2.45 -4.33 11.89
C SER A 47 -2.54 -5.26 10.65
N ASP A 48 -3.74 -5.46 10.09
CA ASP A 48 -3.97 -6.31 8.92
C ASP A 48 -3.67 -5.64 7.56
N TYR A 49 -3.46 -4.32 7.54
CA TYR A 49 -3.18 -3.62 6.27
C TYR A 49 -1.71 -3.78 5.85
N LEU A 50 -1.51 -4.02 4.54
CA LEU A 50 -0.19 -4.26 3.93
C LEU A 50 0.70 -3.01 3.80
N GLY A 51 0.31 -1.89 4.42
CA GLY A 51 1.12 -0.66 4.44
C GLY A 51 0.29 0.62 4.47
N PRO A 52 0.96 1.79 4.45
CA PRO A 52 0.31 3.08 4.61
C PRO A 52 -0.23 3.68 3.29
N TYR A 53 -0.15 2.98 2.17
CA TYR A 53 -0.58 3.47 0.86
C TYR A 53 -1.67 2.59 0.27
N GLU A 54 -2.59 3.21 -0.46
CA GLU A 54 -3.61 2.57 -1.28
C GLU A 54 -3.75 3.26 -2.63
N THR A 55 -4.44 2.63 -3.58
CA THR A 55 -4.88 3.35 -4.79
C THR A 55 -5.75 4.54 -4.42
N VAL A 56 -5.71 5.63 -5.18
CA VAL A 56 -6.42 6.88 -4.83
C VAL A 56 -7.92 6.64 -4.61
N ASP A 57 -8.58 5.90 -5.50
CA ASP A 57 -10.01 5.63 -5.40
C ASP A 57 -10.36 4.82 -4.15
N GLU A 58 -9.51 3.85 -3.79
CA GLU A 58 -9.68 3.04 -2.59
C GLU A 58 -9.47 3.87 -1.32
N ALA A 59 -8.42 4.69 -1.30
CA ALA A 59 -8.12 5.57 -0.17
C ALA A 59 -9.25 6.58 0.08
N GLN A 60 -9.81 7.16 -0.99
CA GLN A 60 -10.97 8.05 -0.89
C GLN A 60 -12.21 7.33 -0.36
N ARG A 61 -12.45 6.09 -0.81
CA ARG A 61 -13.58 5.28 -0.31
C ARG A 61 -13.42 5.01 1.18
N GLN A 62 -12.25 4.54 1.61
CA GLN A 62 -11.96 4.24 3.01
C GLN A 62 -12.07 5.48 3.91
N ALA A 63 -11.54 6.62 3.47
CA ALA A 63 -11.61 7.87 4.22
C ALA A 63 -13.02 8.48 4.28
N ALA A 64 -13.90 8.11 3.34
CA ALA A 64 -15.29 8.55 3.31
C ALA A 64 -16.23 7.65 4.12
N LEU A 65 -15.75 6.54 4.68
CA LEU A 65 -16.57 5.67 5.51
C LEU A 65 -17.04 6.40 6.77
N SER A 66 -18.28 6.14 7.16
CA SER A 66 -18.80 6.66 8.41
C SER A 66 -18.20 5.88 9.59
N PRO A 67 -17.94 6.52 10.75
CA PRO A 67 -17.67 5.79 11.98
C PRO A 67 -18.80 4.80 12.36
N ASP A 68 -20.02 5.05 11.88
CA ASP A 68 -21.20 4.19 12.08
C ASP A 68 -21.36 3.11 10.98
N ASP A 69 -20.40 2.98 10.06
CA ASP A 69 -20.44 1.96 9.01
C ASP A 69 -20.29 0.56 9.64
N PRO A 70 -21.18 -0.41 9.35
CA PRO A 70 -21.11 -1.75 9.93
C PRO A 70 -19.76 -2.45 9.76
N GLU A 71 -19.05 -2.20 8.65
CA GLU A 71 -17.73 -2.79 8.41
C GLU A 71 -16.65 -2.23 9.35
N ILE A 72 -16.82 -0.98 9.81
CA ILE A 72 -15.93 -0.29 10.74
C ILE A 72 -16.34 -0.52 12.20
N ALA A 73 -17.65 -0.50 12.47
CA ALA A 73 -18.24 -0.60 13.81
C ALA A 73 -17.94 -1.94 14.50
N ILE A 74 -17.74 -3.02 13.73
CA ILE A 74 -17.37 -4.34 14.28
C ILE A 74 -15.94 -4.34 14.82
N GLY A 75 -15.06 -3.49 14.28
CA GLY A 75 -13.67 -3.35 14.73
C GLY A 75 -13.46 -2.26 15.79
N GLY A 76 -14.39 -1.32 15.94
CA GLY A 76 -14.21 -0.15 16.83
C GLY A 76 -13.11 0.80 16.35
N ILE A 77 -12.77 0.75 15.06
CA ILE A 77 -11.65 1.45 14.44
C ILE A 77 -12.16 2.75 13.81
N ALA A 78 -11.39 3.84 13.80
CA ALA A 78 -11.80 5.04 13.07
C ALA A 78 -11.50 4.91 11.55
N PRO A 79 -12.32 5.53 10.67
CA PRO A 79 -11.94 5.67 9.27
C PRO A 79 -10.56 6.34 9.13
N PRO A 80 -9.69 5.86 8.22
CA PRO A 80 -8.37 6.44 8.04
C PRO A 80 -8.45 7.83 7.42
N ARG A 81 -7.40 8.63 7.63
CA ARG A 81 -7.31 9.99 7.06
C ARG A 81 -6.35 10.04 5.87
N LEU A 82 -6.70 10.85 4.86
CA LEU A 82 -5.78 11.13 3.76
C LEU A 82 -4.61 11.99 4.25
N VAL A 83 -3.38 11.63 3.87
CA VAL A 83 -2.16 12.35 4.22
C VAL A 83 -1.50 12.93 2.99
N GLY A 84 -1.47 14.26 2.89
CA GLY A 84 -0.82 14.97 1.78
C GLY A 84 -1.46 14.68 0.42
N ASP A 85 -0.76 15.06 -0.65
CA ASP A 85 -1.19 14.86 -2.02
C ASP A 85 -0.87 13.42 -2.51
N PRO A 86 -1.62 12.89 -3.49
CA PRO A 86 -1.28 11.64 -4.16
C PRO A 86 0.14 11.64 -4.72
N VAL A 87 0.79 10.47 -4.68
CA VAL A 87 2.15 10.26 -5.19
C VAL A 87 2.17 9.09 -6.17
N HIS A 88 3.14 9.07 -7.07
CA HIS A 88 3.32 7.95 -7.99
C HIS A 88 4.10 6.82 -7.31
N ALA A 89 3.54 5.61 -7.28
CA ALA A 89 4.23 4.40 -6.87
C ALA A 89 4.57 3.52 -8.08
N VAL A 90 5.68 2.80 -7.97
CA VAL A 90 6.04 1.76 -8.94
C VAL A 90 5.63 0.42 -8.35
N ILE A 91 4.74 -0.28 -9.06
CA ILE A 91 4.25 -1.60 -8.70
C ILE A 91 4.94 -2.63 -9.57
N LEU A 92 5.59 -3.59 -8.94
CA LEU A 92 6.34 -4.67 -9.60
C LEU A 92 5.57 -5.98 -9.47
N ARG A 93 5.09 -6.53 -10.59
CA ARG A 93 4.42 -7.83 -10.61
C ARG A 93 5.41 -8.93 -11.02
N ARG A 94 5.51 -9.98 -10.23
CA ARG A 94 6.32 -11.17 -10.53
C ARG A 94 5.63 -12.08 -11.56
N LYS A 95 6.41 -12.76 -12.39
CA LYS A 95 5.90 -13.80 -13.30
C LYS A 95 5.51 -15.06 -12.50
N GLY A 96 4.29 -15.54 -12.70
CA GLY A 96 3.75 -16.74 -12.03
C GLY A 96 2.80 -16.47 -10.85
N ARG A 97 2.37 -15.22 -10.66
CA ARG A 97 1.32 -14.78 -9.74
C ARG A 97 0.36 -13.82 -10.45
#